data_AF-A0A669EEP1-F1
#
_entry.id   AF-A0A669EEP1-F1
#
_cell.length_a   1.000
_cell.length_b   1.000
_cell.length_c   1.000
_cell.angle_alpha   90.00
_cell.angle_beta   90.00
_cell.angle_gamma   90.00
#
_symmetry.space_group_name_H-M   'P 1'
#
loop_
_entity.id
_entity.type
_entity.pdbx_description
1 polymer ?
#
loop_
_entity_poly.entity_id
_entity_poly.type
_entity_poly.pdbx_seq_one_letter_code
_entity_poly.pdbx_strand_id
1 'polypeptide(L)'
;MTEFWLISAPGDKTCQQTWDKMMAATTRTNNLSTNHKFNIPDLKVGTLDVLVGLSDELAKLDSFVEGVVKKVAQYMADVLEDSRDKVQENLLANGGTVMVTTLSVWIIFQWDMAKYPIKQSLKNISEIISKQVTQIDNDLKTRASAYNNLKGNLQNLERKNAGSLLTRSLADIVKKDDFVLDSEYLITLLVVVPKTGYSDWQKAYETLAEMVVPRSSHLLFEDSDSGLFSVTLFRKAIDDFKHKARENKFTVRDFQYNEEEMKADKEEMTRLSTDKKKQFVSSHSFFSNLIYLFYFGFAVQVIEKSKGPNGLGPLVRWLKVNFSEAFIAWIHIKALRVFVESVLRYGLPVNFQAMLLQPNKKTMKKLREVLNDLYKHLDSSAAAIIDSAMDIPGLNLSQQEYYPYVYYKIDCNLLDFKV
;
A
#
# COMPACT_ATOMS: atom_id res chain seq x y z
N MET A 1 -2.20 7.38 20.20
CA MET A 1 -1.27 8.51 20.06
C MET A 1 0.02 7.93 19.50
N THR A 2 0.48 8.47 18.39
CA THR A 2 1.47 7.85 17.49
C THR A 2 2.78 8.63 17.43
N GLU A 3 2.94 9.66 18.26
CA GLU A 3 4.14 10.48 18.30
C GLU A 3 5.08 10.06 19.43
N PHE A 4 6.35 9.87 19.10
CA PHE A 4 7.44 9.71 20.07
C PHE A 4 8.49 10.80 19.89
N TRP A 5 9.14 11.16 20.99
CA TRP A 5 10.28 12.05 21.03
C TRP A 5 11.51 11.24 21.42
N LEU A 6 12.43 11.07 20.48
CA LEU A 6 13.72 10.44 20.74
C LEU A 6 14.71 11.53 21.12
N ILE A 7 15.16 11.51 22.36
CA ILE A 7 16.08 12.51 22.90
C ILE A 7 17.38 11.85 23.37
N SER A 8 18.44 12.64 23.46
CA SER A 8 19.65 12.23 24.16
C SER A 8 20.24 13.38 24.95
N ALA A 9 20.74 13.08 26.15
CA ALA A 9 21.42 14.02 27.03
C ALA A 9 22.75 13.41 27.53
N PRO A 10 23.77 14.23 27.83
CA PRO A 10 25.04 13.73 28.33
C PRO A 10 24.87 13.02 29.67
N GLY A 11 25.73 12.04 29.94
CA GLY A 11 25.81 11.39 31.24
C GLY A 11 26.44 12.35 32.26
N ASP A 12 25.68 12.82 33.26
CA ASP A 12 26.20 13.75 34.29
C ASP A 12 27.47 13.17 34.97
N LYS A 13 27.32 12.14 35.82
CA LYS A 13 28.43 11.24 36.22
C LYS A 13 28.28 9.84 35.64
N THR A 14 27.04 9.42 35.41
CA THR A 14 26.67 8.16 34.74
C THR A 14 25.41 8.37 33.92
N CYS A 15 25.22 7.61 32.84
CA CYS A 15 23.99 7.63 32.05
C CYS A 15 22.73 7.33 32.91
N GLN A 16 22.87 6.52 33.96
CA GLN A 16 21.79 6.20 34.89
C GLN A 16 21.32 7.43 35.68
N GLN A 17 22.23 8.30 36.10
CA GLN A 17 21.86 9.53 36.81
C GLN A 17 21.08 10.47 35.90
N THR A 18 21.51 10.63 34.65
CA THR A 18 20.78 11.42 33.63
C THR A 18 19.37 10.86 33.42
N TRP A 19 19.24 9.52 33.33
CA TRP A 19 17.94 8.85 33.25
C TRP A 19 17.04 9.16 34.47
N ASP A 20 17.55 8.97 35.69
CA ASP A 20 16.77 9.17 36.90
C ASP A 20 16.33 10.63 37.09
N LYS A 21 17.20 11.57 36.74
CA LYS A 21 16.92 13.01 36.77
C LYS A 21 15.82 13.40 35.79
N MET A 22 15.86 12.88 34.56
CA MET A 22 14.80 13.07 33.58
C MET A 22 13.49 12.42 34.07
N MET A 23 13.53 11.17 34.54
CA MET A 23 12.36 10.45 35.03
C MET A 23 11.69 11.17 36.21
N ALA A 24 12.47 11.75 37.11
CA ALA A 24 11.95 12.59 38.19
C ALA A 24 11.19 13.80 37.63
N ALA A 25 11.82 14.56 36.73
CA ALA A 25 11.25 15.78 36.17
C ALA A 25 9.99 15.55 35.31
N THR A 26 9.97 14.51 34.48
CA THR A 26 8.90 14.30 33.49
C THR A 26 7.79 13.39 33.98
N THR A 27 8.11 12.23 34.56
CA THR A 27 7.14 11.17 34.83
C THR A 27 6.73 11.18 36.30
N ARG A 28 7.67 11.09 37.24
CA ARG A 28 7.37 10.93 38.68
C ARG A 28 6.71 12.17 39.27
N THR A 29 7.21 13.37 38.94
CA THR A 29 6.69 14.62 39.51
C THR A 29 5.49 15.19 38.76
N ASN A 30 5.43 15.00 37.44
CA ASN A 30 4.50 15.75 36.58
C ASN A 30 3.63 14.89 35.65
N ASN A 31 3.87 13.57 35.56
CA ASN A 31 3.16 12.64 34.66
C ASN A 31 2.96 13.19 33.23
N LEU A 32 4.03 13.72 32.64
CA LEU A 32 3.98 14.42 31.34
C LEU A 32 4.20 13.49 30.15
N SER A 33 4.87 12.36 30.37
CA SER A 33 5.22 11.39 29.35
C SER A 33 5.49 10.00 29.93
N THR A 34 5.29 8.97 29.10
CA THR A 34 5.80 7.62 29.33
C THR A 34 7.17 7.50 28.68
N ASN A 35 8.17 7.03 29.43
CA ASN A 35 9.56 7.08 28.98
C ASN A 35 10.20 5.70 28.99
N HIS A 36 11.05 5.44 28.01
CA HIS A 36 11.84 4.22 27.89
C HIS A 36 13.30 4.55 27.57
N LYS A 37 14.23 3.74 28.09
CA LYS A 37 15.62 3.82 27.65
C LYS A 37 15.70 3.33 26.20
N PHE A 38 16.46 4.05 25.38
CA PHE A 38 16.73 3.65 24.01
C PHE A 38 18.17 3.17 23.93
N ASN A 39 18.37 1.85 23.89
CA ASN A 39 19.69 1.24 24.04
C ASN A 39 20.46 1.29 22.72
N ILE A 40 21.41 2.22 22.63
CA ILE A 40 22.35 2.32 21.51
C ILE A 40 23.68 1.70 21.98
N PRO A 41 24.24 0.71 21.27
CA PRO A 41 25.52 0.12 21.65
C PRO A 41 26.68 1.07 21.38
N ASP A 42 27.86 0.73 21.90
CA ASP A 42 29.09 1.42 21.54
C ASP A 42 29.44 1.15 20.08
N LEU A 43 29.27 2.17 19.24
CA LEU A 43 29.60 2.12 17.82
C LEU A 43 30.99 2.74 17.57
N LYS A 44 31.66 2.28 16.52
CA LYS A 44 33.00 2.76 16.16
C LYS A 44 32.97 4.21 15.70
N VAL A 45 33.43 5.12 16.56
CA VAL A 45 33.56 6.55 16.26
C VAL A 45 34.70 6.79 15.25
N GLY A 46 34.45 7.64 14.26
CA GLY A 46 35.43 8.09 13.27
C GLY A 46 36.14 9.38 13.68
N THR A 47 36.72 10.10 12.72
CA THR A 47 37.21 11.47 12.94
C THR A 47 36.04 12.45 13.00
N LEU A 48 36.25 13.62 13.61
CA LEU A 48 35.22 14.67 13.70
C LEU A 48 34.70 15.08 12.31
N ASP A 49 35.60 15.28 11.34
CA ASP A 49 35.28 15.61 9.94
C ASP A 49 34.34 14.57 9.30
N VAL A 50 34.62 13.28 9.51
CA VAL A 50 33.76 12.19 9.00
C VAL A 50 32.39 12.20 9.69
N LEU A 51 32.31 12.53 10.99
CA LEU A 51 31.04 12.59 11.71
C LEU A 51 30.17 13.76 11.23
N VAL A 52 30.77 14.92 10.95
CA VAL A 52 30.05 16.09 10.42
C VAL A 52 29.44 15.76 9.07
N GLY A 53 30.24 15.23 8.13
CA GLY A 53 29.73 14.81 6.81
C GLY A 53 28.67 13.70 6.90
N LEU A 54 28.86 12.75 7.83
CA LEU A 54 27.90 11.68 8.05
C LEU A 54 26.56 12.17 8.64
N SER A 55 26.56 13.24 9.45
CA SER A 55 25.32 13.79 10.02
C SER A 55 24.35 14.24 8.91
N ASP A 56 24.86 14.95 7.91
CA ASP A 56 24.08 15.40 6.74
C ASP A 56 23.62 14.23 5.87
N GLU A 57 24.49 13.23 5.65
CA GLU A 57 24.15 12.01 4.90
C GLU A 57 23.04 11.22 5.61
N LEU A 58 23.14 11.04 6.93
CA LEU A 58 22.14 10.34 7.74
C LEU A 58 20.80 11.09 7.78
N ALA A 59 20.80 12.42 7.75
CA ALA A 59 19.57 13.20 7.66
C ALA A 59 18.82 12.94 6.35
N LYS A 60 19.54 12.94 5.21
CA LYS A 60 18.96 12.59 3.90
C LYS A 60 18.47 11.14 3.86
N LEU A 61 19.28 10.23 4.41
CA LEU A 61 18.96 8.81 4.44
C LEU A 61 17.72 8.53 5.31
N ASP A 62 17.59 9.19 6.46
CA ASP A 62 16.41 9.09 7.33
C ASP A 62 15.12 9.51 6.61
N SER A 63 15.12 10.68 5.95
CA SER A 63 13.97 11.14 5.16
C SER A 63 13.63 10.19 4.00
N PHE A 64 14.66 9.64 3.33
CA PHE A 64 14.46 8.65 2.27
C PHE A 64 13.83 7.37 2.82
N VAL A 65 14.38 6.80 3.90
CA VAL A 65 13.90 5.55 4.50
C VAL A 65 12.47 5.71 5.02
N GLU A 66 12.17 6.82 5.71
CA GLU A 66 10.80 7.15 6.13
C GLU A 66 9.84 7.19 4.94
N GLY A 67 10.25 7.85 3.84
CA GLY A 67 9.47 7.90 2.62
C GLY A 67 9.18 6.51 2.03
N VAL A 68 10.16 5.60 2.03
CA VAL A 68 9.96 4.22 1.56
C VAL A 68 9.01 3.44 2.48
N VAL A 69 9.18 3.56 3.80
CA VAL A 69 8.26 2.93 4.78
C VAL A 69 6.82 3.39 4.54
N LYS A 70 6.60 4.71 4.39
CA LYS A 70 5.28 5.29 4.10
C LYS A 70 4.72 4.81 2.76
N LYS A 71 5.54 4.74 1.69
CA LYS A 71 5.10 4.18 0.40
C LYS A 71 4.68 2.72 0.51
N VAL A 72 5.44 1.88 1.20
CA VAL A 72 5.10 0.46 1.39
C VAL A 72 3.81 0.31 2.19
N ALA A 73 3.65 1.10 3.27
CA ALA A 73 2.43 1.10 4.07
C ALA A 73 1.21 1.56 3.25
N GLN A 74 1.32 2.66 2.52
CA GLN A 74 0.24 3.17 1.68
C GLN A 74 -0.13 2.14 0.60
N TYR A 75 0.86 1.53 -0.03
CA TYR A 75 0.59 0.52 -1.06
C TYR A 75 -0.05 -0.76 -0.49
N MET A 76 0.25 -1.13 0.75
CA MET A 76 -0.51 -2.18 1.47
C MET A 76 -1.99 -1.81 1.59
N ALA A 77 -2.31 -0.54 1.87
CA ALA A 77 -3.68 -0.05 1.96
C ALA A 77 -4.40 -0.03 0.60
N ASP A 78 -3.69 0.33 -0.47
CA ASP A 78 -4.22 0.32 -1.85
C ASP A 78 -4.42 -1.10 -2.38
N VAL A 79 -3.59 -2.04 -1.94
CA VAL A 79 -3.80 -3.46 -2.23
C VAL A 79 -5.03 -3.93 -1.47
N LEU A 80 -5.12 -3.69 -0.15
CA LEU A 80 -6.25 -4.11 0.70
C LEU A 80 -7.49 -3.19 0.60
N GLU A 81 -7.82 -2.68 -0.58
CA GLU A 81 -8.96 -1.76 -0.82
C GLU A 81 -10.29 -2.27 -0.23
N ASP A 82 -10.59 -3.56 -0.35
CA ASP A 82 -11.82 -4.19 0.16
C ASP A 82 -11.74 -4.59 1.65
N SER A 83 -10.61 -4.36 2.32
CA SER A 83 -10.37 -4.75 3.72
C SER A 83 -9.39 -3.78 4.41
N ARG A 84 -9.66 -2.47 4.29
CA ARG A 84 -8.79 -1.41 4.84
C ARG A 84 -8.66 -1.47 6.37
N ASP A 85 -9.69 -1.98 7.04
CA ASP A 85 -9.73 -2.28 8.48
C ASP A 85 -8.59 -3.22 8.90
N LYS A 86 -8.20 -4.15 8.03
CA LYS A 86 -7.13 -5.12 8.31
C LYS A 86 -5.73 -4.55 8.08
N VAL A 87 -5.57 -3.38 7.47
CA VAL A 87 -4.24 -2.86 7.10
C VAL A 87 -3.31 -2.78 8.30
N GLN A 88 -3.78 -2.33 9.46
CA GLN A 88 -2.95 -2.23 10.66
C GLN A 88 -2.45 -3.60 11.16
N GLU A 89 -3.26 -4.65 11.04
CA GLU A 89 -2.86 -6.03 11.37
C GLU A 89 -1.79 -6.59 10.42
N ASN A 90 -1.67 -5.99 9.24
CA ASN A 90 -0.70 -6.38 8.22
C ASN A 90 0.59 -5.54 8.31
N LEU A 91 0.57 -4.37 8.95
CA LEU A 91 1.74 -3.51 9.17
C LEU A 91 2.41 -3.80 10.52
N LEU A 92 2.93 -5.01 10.65
CA LEU A 92 3.70 -5.43 11.83
C LEU A 92 5.19 -5.51 11.47
N ALA A 93 6.04 -5.28 12.46
CA ALA A 93 7.49 -5.45 12.34
C ALA A 93 7.98 -6.64 13.17
N ASN A 94 9.09 -7.25 12.73
CA ASN A 94 9.75 -8.42 13.31
C ASN A 94 8.92 -9.72 13.32
N GLY A 95 8.28 -10.07 12.20
CA GLY A 95 7.80 -11.44 11.96
C GLY A 95 6.47 -11.85 12.62
N GLY A 96 5.69 -10.93 13.19
CA GLY A 96 4.27 -11.16 13.45
C GLY A 96 3.93 -12.00 14.69
N THR A 97 4.41 -11.60 15.86
CA THR A 97 3.65 -11.90 17.09
C THR A 97 2.63 -10.79 17.31
N VAL A 98 1.40 -11.17 17.67
CA VAL A 98 0.17 -10.34 17.86
C VAL A 98 0.36 -9.10 18.79
N MET A 99 1.52 -8.94 19.42
CA MET A 99 1.82 -7.90 20.41
C MET A 99 2.89 -6.87 19.97
N VAL A 100 3.45 -6.99 18.76
CA VAL A 100 4.47 -6.05 18.25
C VAL A 100 3.84 -5.09 17.24
N THR A 101 3.16 -4.07 17.76
CA THR A 101 2.74 -2.91 16.95
C THR A 101 3.95 -2.10 16.52
N THR A 102 3.84 -1.34 15.43
CA THR A 102 4.80 -0.30 15.01
C THR A 102 5.28 0.54 16.20
N LEU A 103 4.40 0.83 17.16
CA LEU A 103 4.71 1.59 18.37
C LEU A 103 5.56 0.81 19.38
N SER A 104 5.27 -0.49 19.60
CA SER A 104 6.00 -1.28 20.59
C SER A 104 7.43 -1.64 20.15
N VAL A 105 7.74 -1.66 18.85
CA VAL A 105 9.13 -1.88 18.37
C VAL A 105 10.08 -0.78 18.81
N TRP A 106 9.64 0.49 18.80
CA TRP A 106 10.46 1.59 19.30
C TRP A 106 10.80 1.43 20.78
N ILE A 107 9.86 0.91 21.56
CA ILE A 107 9.99 0.71 23.01
C ILE A 107 10.93 -0.44 23.33
N ILE A 108 10.85 -1.55 22.59
CA ILE A 108 11.67 -2.76 22.80
C ILE A 108 12.93 -2.78 21.94
N PHE A 109 13.31 -1.65 21.33
CA PHE A 109 14.41 -1.58 20.39
C PHE A 109 15.69 -2.21 20.96
N GLN A 110 16.28 -3.08 20.14
CA GLN A 110 17.58 -3.66 20.34
C GLN A 110 18.33 -3.58 19.02
N TRP A 111 19.62 -3.25 19.11
CA TRP A 111 20.46 -3.15 17.93
C TRP A 111 20.67 -4.53 17.30
N ASP A 112 20.37 -4.65 16.00
CA ASP A 112 20.58 -5.88 15.23
C ASP A 112 22.06 -6.00 14.84
N MET A 113 22.86 -6.60 15.72
CA MET A 113 24.29 -6.80 15.49
C MET A 113 24.61 -7.76 14.34
N ALA A 114 23.66 -8.62 13.95
CA ALA A 114 23.84 -9.56 12.85
C ALA A 114 23.74 -8.84 11.50
N LYS A 115 22.77 -7.92 11.36
CA LYS A 115 22.62 -7.10 10.15
C LYS A 115 23.53 -5.89 10.12
N TYR A 116 23.77 -5.26 11.27
CA TYR A 116 24.54 -4.02 11.41
C TYR A 116 25.69 -4.20 12.42
N PRO A 117 26.83 -4.80 12.02
CA PRO A 117 27.87 -5.15 12.98
C PRO A 117 28.55 -3.92 13.60
N ILE A 118 28.54 -3.82 14.93
CA ILE A 118 29.07 -2.68 15.71
C ILE A 118 30.58 -2.39 15.48
N LYS A 119 31.32 -3.37 14.96
CA LYS A 119 32.76 -3.26 14.65
C LYS A 119 33.04 -2.51 13.33
N GLN A 120 32.04 -2.37 12.47
CA GLN A 120 32.17 -1.63 11.22
C GLN A 120 32.11 -0.12 11.44
N SER A 121 32.60 0.66 10.48
CA SER A 121 32.46 2.11 10.52
C SER A 121 30.99 2.51 10.37
N LEU A 122 30.60 3.64 10.98
CA LEU A 122 29.24 4.18 10.87
C LEU A 122 28.81 4.38 9.41
N LYS A 123 29.74 4.86 8.57
CA LYS A 123 29.52 5.02 7.13
C LYS A 123 29.17 3.70 6.42
N ASN A 124 29.88 2.62 6.74
CA ASN A 124 29.59 1.32 6.14
C ASN A 124 28.21 0.80 6.58
N ILE A 125 27.84 1.02 7.83
CA ILE A 125 26.51 0.64 8.35
C ILE A 125 25.41 1.44 7.63
N SER A 126 25.58 2.76 7.45
CA SER A 126 24.61 3.58 6.71
C SER A 126 24.50 3.17 5.23
N GLU A 127 25.60 2.77 4.59
CA GLU A 127 25.59 2.25 3.22
C GLU A 127 24.85 0.91 3.11
N ILE A 128 25.01 0.00 4.08
CA ILE A 128 24.25 -1.26 4.14
C ILE A 128 22.75 -0.98 4.20
N ILE A 129 22.32 -0.07 5.10
CA ILE A 129 20.91 0.32 5.24
C ILE A 129 20.39 0.97 3.94
N SER A 130 21.15 1.91 3.39
CA SER A 130 20.81 2.59 2.12
C SER A 130 20.58 1.61 0.99
N LYS A 131 21.48 0.64 0.82
CA LYS A 131 21.37 -0.40 -0.21
C LYS A 131 20.14 -1.28 0.00
N GLN A 132 19.90 -1.73 1.23
CA GLN A 132 18.73 -2.54 1.57
C GLN A 132 17.43 -1.81 1.24
N VAL A 133 17.27 -0.56 1.70
CA VAL A 133 16.02 0.19 1.52
C VAL A 133 15.83 0.63 0.06
N THR A 134 16.91 0.94 -0.66
CA THR A 134 16.87 1.20 -2.11
C THR A 134 16.38 -0.02 -2.89
N GLN A 135 16.83 -1.22 -2.52
CA GLN A 135 16.34 -2.46 -3.13
C GLN A 135 14.84 -2.65 -2.86
N ILE A 136 14.37 -2.39 -1.63
CA ILE A 136 12.94 -2.45 -1.29
C ILE A 136 12.12 -1.47 -2.13
N ASP A 137 12.56 -0.21 -2.30
CA ASP A 137 11.85 0.80 -3.11
C ASP A 137 11.77 0.40 -4.59
N ASN A 138 12.84 -0.16 -5.17
CA ASN A 138 12.87 -0.60 -6.56
C ASN A 138 11.99 -1.85 -6.80
N ASP A 139 12.04 -2.82 -5.89
CA ASP A 139 11.19 -4.01 -5.96
C ASP A 139 9.71 -3.64 -5.79
N LEU A 140 9.39 -2.70 -4.91
CA LEU A 140 8.04 -2.17 -4.73
C LEU A 140 7.53 -1.57 -6.05
N LYS A 141 8.30 -0.69 -6.70
CA LYS A 141 7.91 -0.08 -7.98
C LYS A 141 7.61 -1.12 -9.06
N THR A 142 8.48 -2.13 -9.17
CA THR A 142 8.34 -3.20 -10.17
C THR A 142 7.08 -4.02 -9.92
N ARG A 143 6.86 -4.46 -8.68
CA ARG A 143 5.67 -5.24 -8.29
C ARG A 143 4.40 -4.41 -8.39
N ALA A 144 4.47 -3.14 -8.05
CA ALA A 144 3.34 -2.23 -8.12
C ALA A 144 2.90 -2.00 -9.56
N SER A 145 3.84 -1.77 -10.48
CA SER A 145 3.55 -1.66 -11.91
C SER A 145 2.87 -2.91 -12.45
N ALA A 146 3.39 -4.11 -12.14
CA ALA A 146 2.80 -5.37 -12.58
C ALA A 146 1.36 -5.55 -12.06
N TYR A 147 1.11 -5.25 -10.78
CA TYR A 147 -0.22 -5.35 -10.18
C TYR A 147 -1.19 -4.31 -10.76
N ASN A 148 -0.76 -3.06 -10.95
CA ASN A 148 -1.59 -2.00 -11.49
C ASN A 148 -1.94 -2.24 -12.97
N ASN A 149 -1.03 -2.81 -13.76
CA ASN A 149 -1.33 -3.22 -15.13
C ASN A 149 -2.40 -4.32 -15.16
N LEU A 150 -2.29 -5.32 -14.29
CA LEU A 150 -3.31 -6.38 -14.14
C LEU A 150 -4.68 -5.80 -13.74
N LYS A 151 -4.70 -4.90 -12.74
CA LYS A 151 -5.92 -4.20 -12.29
C LYS A 151 -6.53 -3.36 -13.40
N GLY A 152 -5.72 -2.59 -14.13
CA GLY A 152 -6.17 -1.74 -15.23
C GLY A 152 -6.74 -2.55 -16.41
N ASN A 153 -6.10 -3.65 -16.78
CA ASN A 153 -6.60 -4.55 -17.83
C ASN A 153 -7.96 -5.17 -17.45
N LEU A 154 -8.09 -5.63 -16.20
CA LEU A 154 -9.36 -6.16 -15.69
C LEU A 154 -10.46 -5.09 -15.72
N GLN A 155 -10.16 -3.89 -15.21
CA GLN A 155 -11.13 -2.78 -15.19
C GLN A 155 -11.56 -2.38 -16.60
N ASN A 156 -10.65 -2.40 -17.58
CA ASN A 156 -10.99 -2.11 -18.98
C ASN A 156 -11.95 -3.15 -19.57
N LEU A 157 -11.76 -4.45 -19.28
CA LEU A 157 -12.69 -5.50 -19.68
C LEU A 157 -14.04 -5.37 -18.97
N GLU A 158 -14.04 -5.07 -17.67
CA GLU A 158 -15.28 -4.87 -16.90
C GLU A 158 -16.10 -3.70 -17.47
N ARG A 159 -15.43 -2.61 -17.88
CA ARG A 159 -16.09 -1.46 -18.51
C ARG A 159 -16.66 -1.79 -19.88
N LYS A 160 -16.00 -2.64 -20.69
CA LYS A 160 -16.55 -3.10 -21.97
C LYS A 160 -17.86 -3.88 -21.80
N ASN A 161 -18.00 -4.60 -20.69
CA ASN A 161 -19.19 -5.41 -20.40
C ASN A 161 -20.25 -4.65 -19.58
N ALA A 162 -19.98 -3.40 -19.20
CA ALA A 162 -20.90 -2.55 -18.46
C ALA A 162 -21.52 -1.46 -19.36
N GLY A 163 -22.70 -0.96 -18.96
CA GLY A 163 -23.42 0.10 -19.66
C GLY A 163 -24.73 -0.38 -20.30
N SER A 164 -25.37 0.51 -21.06
CA SER A 164 -26.63 0.20 -21.75
C SER A 164 -26.38 -0.72 -22.95
N LEU A 165 -27.45 -1.37 -23.42
CA LEU A 165 -27.41 -2.25 -24.61
C LEU A 165 -26.90 -1.54 -25.88
N LEU A 166 -26.92 -0.20 -25.91
CA LEU A 166 -26.39 0.60 -27.00
C LEU A 166 -24.86 0.65 -27.06
N THR A 167 -24.15 0.36 -25.97
CA THR A 167 -22.69 0.55 -25.90
C THR A 167 -21.93 -0.66 -25.36
N ARG A 168 -22.55 -1.45 -24.47
CA ARG A 168 -21.90 -2.63 -23.88
C ARG A 168 -21.60 -3.72 -24.90
N SER A 169 -20.64 -4.57 -24.60
CA SER A 169 -20.47 -5.85 -25.29
C SER A 169 -21.75 -6.68 -25.19
N LEU A 170 -22.11 -7.34 -26.29
CA LEU A 170 -23.26 -8.24 -26.36
C LEU A 170 -22.84 -9.71 -26.23
N ALA A 171 -21.54 -9.99 -26.19
CA ALA A 171 -20.97 -11.34 -26.12
C ALA A 171 -21.39 -12.11 -24.86
N ASP A 172 -21.67 -11.43 -23.75
CA ASP A 172 -22.15 -12.07 -22.52
C ASP A 172 -23.67 -12.24 -22.48
N ILE A 173 -24.39 -11.70 -23.46
CA ILE A 173 -25.85 -11.70 -23.55
C ILE A 173 -26.34 -12.76 -24.54
N VAL A 174 -25.75 -12.79 -25.74
CA VAL A 174 -26.25 -13.58 -26.86
C VAL A 174 -25.68 -15.01 -26.88
N LYS A 175 -26.45 -15.94 -27.44
CA LYS A 175 -26.11 -17.36 -27.56
C LYS A 175 -26.05 -17.77 -29.02
N LYS A 176 -25.43 -18.92 -29.28
CA LYS A 176 -25.33 -19.50 -30.62
C LYS A 176 -26.70 -19.64 -31.31
N ASP A 177 -27.68 -20.11 -30.55
CA ASP A 177 -29.04 -20.37 -31.04
C ASP A 177 -29.81 -19.11 -31.42
N ASP A 178 -29.32 -17.92 -31.03
CA ASP A 178 -29.93 -16.65 -31.40
C ASP A 178 -29.62 -16.26 -32.86
N PHE A 179 -28.70 -16.96 -33.54
CA PHE A 179 -28.21 -16.60 -34.88
C PHE A 179 -28.41 -17.71 -35.90
N VAL A 180 -28.75 -17.30 -37.12
CA VAL A 180 -28.59 -18.14 -38.31
C VAL A 180 -27.14 -18.07 -38.78
N LEU A 181 -26.38 -19.14 -38.51
CA LEU A 181 -24.98 -19.28 -38.89
C LEU A 181 -24.84 -19.98 -40.26
N ASP A 182 -23.68 -19.83 -40.89
CA ASP A 182 -23.28 -20.52 -42.14
C ASP A 182 -24.24 -20.36 -43.33
N SER A 183 -25.08 -19.33 -43.32
CA SER A 183 -25.97 -19.01 -44.45
C SER A 183 -25.34 -18.00 -45.40
N GLU A 184 -25.28 -18.35 -46.68
CA GLU A 184 -24.89 -17.43 -47.77
C GLU A 184 -25.90 -16.31 -47.99
N TYR A 185 -27.17 -16.52 -47.60
CA TYR A 185 -28.28 -15.62 -47.96
C TYR A 185 -28.89 -14.93 -46.76
N LEU A 186 -28.93 -15.58 -45.61
CA LEU A 186 -29.55 -15.06 -44.39
C LEU A 186 -28.50 -14.53 -43.41
N ILE A 187 -28.92 -13.55 -42.61
CA ILE A 187 -28.18 -13.02 -41.49
C ILE A 187 -29.15 -12.69 -40.36
N THR A 188 -28.70 -12.86 -39.12
CA THR A 188 -29.40 -12.35 -37.95
C THR A 188 -28.74 -11.05 -37.50
N LEU A 189 -29.54 -9.99 -37.38
CA LEU A 189 -29.14 -8.70 -36.82
C LEU A 189 -29.66 -8.56 -35.38
N LEU A 190 -28.94 -7.78 -34.58
CA LEU A 190 -29.36 -7.41 -33.23
C LEU A 190 -29.84 -5.97 -33.22
N VAL A 191 -30.99 -5.72 -32.61
CA VAL A 191 -31.66 -4.42 -32.61
C VAL A 191 -32.01 -4.02 -31.19
N VAL A 192 -31.54 -2.85 -30.79
CA VAL A 192 -31.91 -2.21 -29.52
C VAL A 192 -33.16 -1.37 -29.75
N VAL A 193 -34.21 -1.71 -29.02
CA VAL A 193 -35.53 -1.08 -29.09
C VAL A 193 -35.83 -0.46 -27.72
N PRO A 194 -36.18 0.83 -27.62
CA PRO A 194 -36.63 1.42 -26.36
C PRO A 194 -37.90 0.73 -25.86
N LYS A 195 -38.09 0.59 -24.55
CA LYS A 195 -39.29 -0.06 -23.97
C LYS A 195 -40.60 0.55 -24.46
N THR A 196 -40.61 1.87 -24.65
CA THR A 196 -41.78 2.61 -25.18
C THR A 196 -42.14 2.22 -26.62
N GLY A 197 -41.17 1.69 -27.39
CA GLY A 197 -41.34 1.32 -28.80
C GLY A 197 -41.57 -0.17 -29.05
N TYR A 198 -41.73 -1.02 -28.02
CA TYR A 198 -41.88 -2.47 -28.20
C TYR A 198 -43.12 -2.84 -29.02
N SER A 199 -44.25 -2.18 -28.77
CA SER A 199 -45.49 -2.44 -29.53
C SER A 199 -45.32 -2.09 -31.00
N ASP A 200 -44.61 -1.01 -31.29
CA ASP A 200 -44.37 -0.55 -32.65
C ASP A 200 -43.38 -1.47 -33.37
N TRP A 201 -42.32 -1.91 -32.68
CA TRP A 201 -41.38 -2.90 -33.19
C TRP A 201 -42.10 -4.18 -33.65
N GLN A 202 -42.92 -4.77 -32.80
CA GLN A 202 -43.63 -6.03 -33.09
C GLN A 202 -44.59 -5.91 -34.29
N LYS A 203 -45.17 -4.73 -34.51
CA LYS A 203 -46.08 -4.47 -35.65
C LYS A 203 -45.34 -4.18 -36.95
N ALA A 204 -44.16 -3.58 -36.87
CA ALA A 204 -43.50 -2.98 -38.02
C ALA A 204 -42.29 -3.77 -38.54
N TYR A 205 -41.57 -4.54 -37.70
CA TYR A 205 -40.26 -5.08 -38.09
C TYR A 205 -40.30 -5.96 -39.35
N GLU A 206 -41.38 -6.73 -39.55
CA GLU A 206 -41.56 -7.62 -40.72
C GLU A 206 -41.71 -6.85 -42.04
N THR A 207 -42.09 -5.56 -41.99
CA THR A 207 -42.36 -4.71 -43.15
C THR A 207 -41.39 -3.54 -43.26
N LEU A 208 -40.37 -3.46 -42.39
CA LEU A 208 -39.32 -2.43 -42.49
C LEU A 208 -38.51 -2.57 -43.78
N ALA A 209 -38.38 -3.78 -44.33
CA ALA A 209 -37.75 -4.07 -45.62
C ALA A 209 -38.37 -5.32 -46.27
N GLU A 210 -38.30 -5.46 -47.59
CA GLU A 210 -38.99 -6.53 -48.36
C GLU A 210 -38.51 -7.96 -48.04
N MET A 211 -37.26 -8.12 -47.59
CA MET A 211 -36.63 -9.43 -47.36
C MET A 211 -36.36 -9.72 -45.88
N VAL A 212 -37.30 -9.36 -45.01
CA VAL A 212 -37.29 -9.74 -43.59
C VAL A 212 -38.00 -11.09 -43.43
N VAL A 213 -37.43 -12.00 -42.62
CA VAL A 213 -38.08 -13.29 -42.33
C VAL A 213 -39.18 -13.07 -41.29
N PRO A 214 -40.46 -13.36 -41.59
CA PRO A 214 -41.55 -13.17 -40.62
C PRO A 214 -41.40 -14.08 -39.40
N ARG A 215 -41.90 -13.61 -38.26
CA ARG A 215 -41.82 -14.26 -36.94
C ARG A 215 -40.40 -14.60 -36.47
N SER A 216 -39.38 -13.93 -37.01
CA SER A 216 -37.97 -14.19 -36.68
C SER A 216 -37.42 -13.32 -35.54
N SER A 217 -38.21 -12.36 -35.03
CA SER A 217 -37.74 -11.48 -33.96
C SER A 217 -38.03 -12.04 -32.57
N HIS A 218 -36.99 -12.10 -31.74
CA HIS A 218 -37.09 -12.57 -30.35
C HIS A 218 -36.40 -11.58 -29.41
N LEU A 219 -37.00 -11.31 -28.25
CA LEU A 219 -36.36 -10.54 -27.18
C LEU A 219 -35.31 -11.42 -26.49
N LEU A 220 -34.03 -11.04 -26.58
CA LEU A 220 -32.91 -11.79 -26.01
C LEU A 220 -32.59 -11.34 -24.58
N PHE A 221 -32.67 -10.04 -24.34
CA PHE A 221 -32.34 -9.41 -23.06
C PHE A 221 -33.00 -8.05 -22.93
N GLU A 222 -33.30 -7.65 -21.70
CA GLU A 222 -33.88 -6.34 -21.38
C GLU A 222 -33.11 -5.68 -20.24
N ASP A 223 -32.74 -4.41 -20.41
CA ASP A 223 -32.18 -3.56 -19.35
C ASP A 223 -33.24 -2.62 -18.76
N SER A 224 -32.86 -1.57 -18.04
CA SER A 224 -33.82 -0.62 -17.45
C SER A 224 -34.63 0.13 -18.50
N ASP A 225 -34.08 0.39 -19.68
CA ASP A 225 -34.59 1.38 -20.64
C ASP A 225 -34.95 0.78 -22.01
N SER A 226 -34.33 -0.33 -22.39
CA SER A 226 -34.42 -0.92 -23.73
C SER A 226 -34.35 -2.45 -23.71
N GLY A 227 -34.78 -3.05 -24.83
CA GLY A 227 -34.66 -4.48 -25.12
C GLY A 227 -33.76 -4.73 -26.30
N LEU A 228 -33.00 -5.82 -26.25
CA LEU A 228 -32.20 -6.34 -27.35
C LEU A 228 -32.99 -7.45 -28.06
N PHE A 229 -33.37 -7.20 -29.29
CA PHE A 229 -34.09 -8.15 -30.14
C PHE A 229 -33.17 -8.73 -31.21
N SER A 230 -33.34 -10.01 -31.53
CA SER A 230 -32.84 -10.56 -32.79
C SER A 230 -33.84 -10.29 -33.92
N VAL A 231 -33.37 -10.31 -35.17
CA VAL A 231 -34.21 -10.36 -36.38
C VAL A 231 -33.43 -11.01 -37.51
N THR A 232 -34.05 -11.94 -38.23
CA THR A 232 -33.41 -12.61 -39.37
C THR A 232 -33.94 -12.03 -40.69
N LEU A 233 -33.04 -11.73 -41.61
CA LEU A 233 -33.35 -11.15 -42.92
C LEU A 233 -32.32 -11.59 -43.96
N PHE A 234 -32.61 -11.32 -45.23
CA PHE A 234 -31.64 -11.57 -46.29
C PHE A 234 -30.52 -10.52 -46.26
N ARG A 235 -29.28 -10.96 -46.53
CA ARG A 235 -28.08 -10.10 -46.54
C ARG A 235 -28.22 -8.87 -47.45
N LYS A 236 -28.93 -9.00 -48.56
CA LYS A 236 -29.18 -7.89 -49.51
C LYS A 236 -30.04 -6.77 -48.93
N ALA A 237 -30.80 -7.03 -47.87
CA ALA A 237 -31.70 -6.05 -47.23
C ALA A 237 -31.08 -5.37 -46.00
N ILE A 238 -29.83 -5.68 -45.62
CA ILE A 238 -29.21 -5.16 -44.38
C ILE A 238 -29.24 -3.63 -44.34
N ASP A 239 -28.81 -2.97 -45.40
CA ASP A 239 -28.65 -1.51 -45.40
C ASP A 239 -29.98 -0.78 -45.38
N ASP A 240 -30.95 -1.24 -46.17
CA ASP A 240 -32.32 -0.71 -46.18
C ASP A 240 -33.01 -0.92 -44.83
N PHE A 241 -32.88 -2.13 -44.26
CA PHE A 241 -33.39 -2.42 -42.92
C PHE A 241 -32.75 -1.54 -41.84
N LYS A 242 -31.42 -1.35 -41.85
CA LYS A 242 -30.70 -0.46 -40.92
C LYS A 242 -31.18 0.98 -41.05
N HIS A 243 -31.43 1.45 -42.26
CA HIS A 243 -31.94 2.79 -42.52
C HIS A 243 -33.37 2.97 -41.97
N LYS A 244 -34.28 2.05 -42.30
CA LYS A 244 -35.68 2.08 -41.87
C LYS A 244 -35.85 1.87 -40.37
N ALA A 245 -35.02 1.01 -39.77
CA ALA A 245 -34.95 0.85 -38.31
C ALA A 245 -34.59 2.18 -37.63
N ARG A 246 -33.60 2.90 -38.15
CA ARG A 246 -33.17 4.20 -37.61
C ARG A 246 -34.26 5.27 -37.72
N GLU A 247 -34.99 5.34 -38.83
CA GLU A 247 -36.13 6.25 -38.99
C GLU A 247 -37.21 6.00 -37.92
N ASN A 248 -37.38 4.75 -37.50
CA ASN A 248 -38.30 4.34 -36.43
C ASN A 248 -37.67 4.38 -35.02
N LYS A 249 -36.49 5.00 -34.87
CA LYS A 249 -35.74 5.12 -33.60
C LYS A 249 -35.29 3.78 -33.01
N PHE A 250 -35.16 2.74 -33.83
CA PHE A 250 -34.55 1.47 -33.47
C PHE A 250 -33.08 1.48 -33.87
N THR A 251 -32.21 0.97 -33.00
CA THR A 251 -30.76 0.98 -33.26
C THR A 251 -30.27 -0.42 -33.55
N VAL A 252 -29.86 -0.68 -34.79
CA VAL A 252 -29.20 -1.94 -35.15
C VAL A 252 -27.76 -1.92 -34.63
N ARG A 253 -27.38 -2.91 -33.83
CA ARG A 253 -26.03 -3.08 -33.30
C ARG A 253 -25.16 -3.78 -34.33
N ASP A 254 -23.95 -3.25 -34.52
CA ASP A 254 -22.94 -3.93 -35.33
C ASP A 254 -22.33 -5.05 -34.49
N PHE A 255 -22.71 -6.29 -34.80
CA PHE A 255 -22.28 -7.47 -34.08
C PHE A 255 -22.23 -8.66 -35.01
N GLN A 256 -21.12 -9.39 -34.98
CA GLN A 256 -20.96 -10.65 -35.68
C GLN A 256 -20.69 -11.73 -34.64
N TYR A 257 -21.51 -12.78 -34.66
CA TYR A 257 -21.31 -13.90 -33.74
C TYR A 257 -20.03 -14.65 -34.09
N ASN A 258 -19.12 -14.74 -33.12
CA ASN A 258 -17.87 -15.48 -33.22
C ASN A 258 -17.62 -16.23 -31.91
N GLU A 259 -17.87 -17.54 -31.92
CA GLU A 259 -17.77 -18.39 -30.74
C GLU A 259 -16.34 -18.42 -30.16
N GLU A 260 -15.32 -18.38 -31.01
CA GLU A 260 -13.91 -18.42 -30.60
C GLU A 260 -13.50 -17.13 -29.88
N GLU A 261 -13.85 -15.97 -30.44
CA GLU A 261 -13.53 -14.65 -29.87
C GLU A 261 -14.27 -14.42 -28.54
N MET A 262 -15.57 -14.75 -28.51
CA MET A 262 -16.38 -14.62 -27.29
C MET A 262 -15.87 -15.53 -26.16
N LYS A 263 -15.44 -16.75 -26.49
CA LYS A 263 -14.84 -17.67 -25.52
C LYS A 263 -13.49 -17.14 -25.04
N ALA A 264 -12.64 -16.65 -25.94
CA ALA A 264 -11.34 -16.07 -25.59
C ALA A 264 -11.46 -14.88 -24.63
N ASP A 265 -12.40 -13.96 -24.88
CA ASP A 265 -12.68 -12.81 -24.01
C ASP A 265 -13.12 -13.25 -22.60
N LYS A 266 -14.01 -14.25 -22.52
CA LYS A 266 -14.50 -14.78 -21.24
C LYS A 266 -13.41 -15.52 -20.46
N GLU A 267 -12.58 -16.29 -21.15
CA GLU A 267 -11.42 -16.96 -20.57
C GLU A 267 -10.39 -15.94 -20.07
N GLU A 268 -10.13 -14.89 -20.83
CA GLU A 268 -9.22 -13.82 -20.43
C GLU A 268 -9.73 -13.06 -19.19
N MET A 269 -11.01 -12.68 -19.17
CA MET A 269 -11.64 -12.05 -17.99
C MET A 269 -11.50 -12.93 -16.74
N THR A 270 -11.80 -14.22 -16.89
CA THR A 270 -11.69 -15.20 -15.80
C THR A 270 -10.24 -15.36 -15.34
N ARG A 271 -9.29 -15.43 -16.27
CA ARG A 271 -7.85 -15.49 -15.99
C ARG A 271 -7.38 -14.26 -15.22
N LEU A 272 -7.68 -13.06 -15.70
CA LEU A 272 -7.26 -11.80 -15.06
C LEU A 272 -7.89 -11.63 -13.67
N SER A 273 -9.16 -11.98 -13.49
CA SER A 273 -9.82 -11.98 -12.18
C SER A 273 -9.17 -12.98 -11.21
N THR A 274 -8.84 -14.17 -11.70
CA THR A 274 -8.16 -15.21 -10.93
C THR A 274 -6.74 -14.80 -10.55
N ASP A 275 -5.99 -14.23 -11.48
CA ASP A 275 -4.62 -13.79 -11.24
C ASP A 275 -4.57 -12.60 -10.29
N LYS A 276 -5.55 -11.67 -10.37
CA LYS A 276 -5.73 -10.61 -9.37
C LYS A 276 -5.95 -11.24 -8.01
N LYS A 277 -6.93 -12.15 -7.87
CA LYS A 277 -7.22 -12.85 -6.60
C LYS A 277 -6.00 -13.60 -6.06
N LYS A 278 -5.20 -14.28 -6.88
CA LYS A 278 -3.97 -14.97 -6.44
C LYS A 278 -2.96 -14.04 -5.79
N GLN A 279 -2.87 -12.77 -6.21
CA GLN A 279 -2.02 -11.78 -5.54
C GLN A 279 -2.48 -11.46 -4.10
N PHE A 280 -3.74 -11.79 -3.78
CA PHE A 280 -4.40 -11.51 -2.50
C PHE A 280 -4.52 -12.69 -1.55
N VAL A 281 -4.88 -13.88 -2.03
CA VAL A 281 -5.64 -14.86 -1.22
C VAL A 281 -5.09 -15.13 0.19
N SER A 282 -5.92 -14.73 1.17
CA SER A 282 -6.32 -15.53 2.32
C SER A 282 -7.60 -16.30 2.01
N SER A 283 -7.53 -17.63 2.08
CA SER A 283 -8.72 -18.45 2.18
C SER A 283 -9.29 -18.29 3.59
N HIS A 284 -10.21 -17.35 3.76
CA HIS A 284 -11.07 -17.31 4.95
C HIS A 284 -12.57 -17.26 4.65
N SER A 285 -12.99 -17.71 3.45
CA SER A 285 -14.41 -17.80 3.10
C SER A 285 -14.90 -19.21 2.80
N PHE A 286 -14.19 -20.28 3.21
CA PHE A 286 -14.66 -21.66 3.02
C PHE A 286 -14.95 -22.45 4.31
N PHE A 287 -14.78 -21.86 5.49
CA PHE A 287 -15.04 -22.52 6.77
C PHE A 287 -16.29 -22.01 7.50
N SER A 288 -17.40 -21.81 6.80
CA SER A 288 -18.71 -21.67 7.46
C SER A 288 -19.60 -22.91 7.33
N ASN A 289 -19.31 -23.86 6.43
CA ASN A 289 -20.19 -25.01 6.17
C ASN A 289 -19.51 -26.38 6.21
N LEU A 290 -18.26 -26.49 6.65
CA LEU A 290 -17.53 -27.77 6.70
C LEU A 290 -17.11 -28.18 8.11
N ILE A 291 -18.00 -27.99 9.09
CA ILE A 291 -17.93 -28.67 10.39
C ILE A 291 -18.73 -29.99 10.37
N TYR A 292 -19.51 -30.27 9.33
CA TYR A 292 -20.41 -31.43 9.32
C TYR A 292 -19.92 -32.69 8.60
N LEU A 293 -18.75 -32.70 7.94
CA LEU A 293 -18.28 -33.90 7.23
C LEU A 293 -16.87 -34.34 7.69
N PHE A 294 -16.72 -34.53 8.99
CA PHE A 294 -15.58 -35.25 9.58
C PHE A 294 -15.88 -36.75 9.67
N TYR A 295 -16.25 -37.40 8.57
CA TYR A 295 -16.41 -38.87 8.50
C TYR A 295 -16.24 -39.37 7.06
N PHE A 296 -15.02 -39.34 6.54
CA PHE A 296 -14.42 -40.39 5.70
C PHE A 296 -13.05 -39.89 5.20
N GLY A 297 -11.97 -40.47 5.70
CA GLY A 297 -10.64 -40.14 5.25
C GLY A 297 -10.36 -40.77 3.89
N PHE A 298 -10.02 -39.94 2.89
CA PHE A 298 -9.08 -40.33 1.81
C PHE A 298 -8.55 -39.21 0.89
N ALA A 299 -8.59 -37.92 1.24
CA ALA A 299 -8.19 -36.87 0.27
C ALA A 299 -7.35 -35.71 0.85
N VAL A 300 -6.30 -36.00 1.64
CA VAL A 300 -5.42 -34.95 2.20
C VAL A 300 -4.05 -34.85 1.50
N GLN A 301 -3.63 -35.79 0.67
CA GLN A 301 -2.22 -35.83 0.21
C GLN A 301 -1.84 -34.90 -0.97
N VAL A 302 -2.75 -34.09 -1.54
CA VAL A 302 -2.44 -33.33 -2.79
C VAL A 302 -2.42 -31.80 -2.62
N ILE A 303 -2.79 -31.23 -1.46
CA ILE A 303 -2.84 -29.77 -1.26
C ILE A 303 -1.97 -29.32 -0.07
N GLU A 304 -0.80 -29.92 0.10
CA GLU A 304 0.18 -29.51 1.13
C GLU A 304 1.44 -28.83 0.57
N LYS A 305 1.65 -28.81 -0.76
CA LYS A 305 2.86 -28.20 -1.35
C LYS A 305 2.76 -26.73 -1.78
N SER A 306 1.60 -26.06 -1.64
CA SER A 306 1.44 -24.64 -2.03
C SER A 306 1.14 -23.68 -0.86
N LYS A 307 1.04 -24.17 0.37
CA LYS A 307 0.54 -23.39 1.51
C LYS A 307 1.70 -22.79 2.30
N GLY A 308 1.95 -21.50 2.10
CA GLY A 308 2.68 -20.70 3.09
C GLY A 308 1.85 -20.55 4.37
N PRO A 309 2.48 -20.42 5.55
CA PRO A 309 1.82 -20.57 6.86
C PRO A 309 0.72 -19.54 7.19
N ASN A 310 0.55 -18.48 6.38
CA ASN A 310 -0.29 -17.33 6.75
C ASN A 310 -1.47 -17.03 5.81
N GLY A 311 -1.74 -17.87 4.80
CA GLY A 311 -2.86 -17.63 3.88
C GLY A 311 -2.90 -16.19 3.38
N LEU A 312 -1.82 -15.68 2.79
CA LEU A 312 -1.78 -14.35 2.17
C LEU A 312 -1.16 -14.51 0.80
N GLY A 313 -1.70 -13.78 -0.18
CA GLY A 313 -1.17 -13.80 -1.54
C GLY A 313 0.28 -13.28 -1.59
N PRO A 314 1.04 -13.62 -2.65
CA PRO A 314 2.47 -13.33 -2.74
C PRO A 314 2.81 -11.84 -2.58
N LEU A 315 1.98 -10.94 -3.14
CA LEU A 315 2.19 -9.51 -3.04
C LEU A 315 2.02 -9.00 -1.59
N VAL A 316 0.93 -9.38 -0.92
CA VAL A 316 0.68 -8.98 0.47
C VAL A 316 1.76 -9.53 1.40
N ARG A 317 2.15 -10.80 1.24
CA ARG A 317 3.24 -11.40 2.01
C ARG A 317 4.55 -10.63 1.81
N TRP A 318 4.87 -10.27 0.57
CA TRP A 318 6.08 -9.50 0.26
C TRP A 318 6.02 -8.11 0.91
N LEU A 319 4.89 -7.41 0.81
CA LEU A 319 4.70 -6.10 1.42
C LEU A 319 4.86 -6.15 2.94
N LYS A 320 4.32 -7.17 3.63
CA LYS A 320 4.50 -7.34 5.08
C LYS A 320 5.96 -7.45 5.49
N VAL A 321 6.68 -8.36 4.83
CA VAL A 321 8.09 -8.63 5.15
C VAL A 321 8.92 -7.39 4.90
N ASN A 322 8.74 -6.73 3.76
CA ASN A 322 9.57 -5.59 3.39
C ASN A 322 9.17 -4.31 4.13
N PHE A 323 7.92 -4.17 4.55
CA PHE A 323 7.52 -3.15 5.51
C PHE A 323 8.27 -3.31 6.83
N SER A 324 8.26 -4.52 7.39
CA SER A 324 8.99 -4.83 8.62
C SER A 324 10.48 -4.51 8.50
N GLU A 325 11.12 -4.96 7.42
CA GLU A 325 12.55 -4.73 7.17
C GLU A 325 12.88 -3.24 7.02
N ALA A 326 12.11 -2.50 6.21
CA ALA A 326 12.30 -1.06 6.03
C ALA A 326 12.05 -0.27 7.33
N PHE A 327 11.05 -0.68 8.12
CA PHE A 327 10.74 -0.05 9.39
C PHE A 327 11.83 -0.29 10.44
N ILE A 328 12.36 -1.52 10.53
CA ILE A 328 13.51 -1.81 11.41
C ILE A 328 14.73 -1.01 10.97
N ALA A 329 15.01 -0.93 9.66
CA ALA A 329 16.09 -0.11 9.13
C ALA A 329 15.92 1.37 9.49
N TRP A 330 14.70 1.89 9.48
CA TRP A 330 14.40 3.27 9.89
C TRP A 330 14.78 3.54 11.34
N ILE A 331 14.42 2.63 12.26
CA ILE A 331 14.79 2.76 13.68
C ILE A 331 16.31 2.75 13.86
N HIS A 332 17.04 1.91 13.12
CA HIS A 332 18.50 1.89 13.16
C HIS A 332 19.12 3.19 12.62
N ILE A 333 18.54 3.80 11.58
CA ILE A 333 18.96 5.12 11.12
C ILE A 333 18.71 6.19 12.20
N LYS A 334 17.56 6.19 12.88
CA LYS A 334 17.32 7.11 14.01
C LYS A 334 18.35 6.89 15.12
N ALA A 335 18.69 5.63 15.43
CA ALA A 335 19.72 5.31 16.41
C ALA A 335 21.10 5.85 15.99
N LEU A 336 21.49 5.69 14.72
CA LEU A 336 22.73 6.27 14.18
C LEU A 336 22.72 7.80 14.25
N ARG A 337 21.61 8.44 13.90
CA ARG A 337 21.47 9.91 13.97
C ARG A 337 21.62 10.42 15.41
N VAL A 338 21.00 9.77 16.38
CA VAL A 338 21.17 10.10 17.80
C VAL A 338 22.61 9.90 18.23
N PHE A 339 23.23 8.78 17.86
CA PHE A 339 24.61 8.49 18.24
C PHE A 339 25.57 9.55 17.69
N VAL A 340 25.51 9.84 16.38
CA VAL A 340 26.39 10.82 15.73
C VAL A 340 26.18 12.21 16.31
N GLU A 341 24.94 12.67 16.44
CA GLU A 341 24.65 14.00 16.97
C GLU A 341 25.07 14.11 18.45
N SER A 342 24.87 13.07 19.26
CA SER A 342 25.33 13.07 20.65
C SER A 342 26.85 13.12 20.77
N VAL A 343 27.59 12.44 19.89
CA VAL A 343 29.07 12.53 19.87
C VAL A 343 29.52 13.92 19.40
N LEU A 344 28.87 14.50 18.39
CA LEU A 344 29.18 15.84 17.91
C LEU A 344 28.91 16.93 18.98
N ARG A 345 27.83 16.78 19.76
CA ARG A 345 27.46 17.76 20.80
C ARG A 345 28.16 17.57 22.14
N TYR A 346 28.35 16.32 22.56
CA TYR A 346 28.81 15.99 23.91
C TYR A 346 30.29 15.54 23.96
N GLY A 347 30.89 15.29 22.80
CA GLY A 347 32.29 14.92 22.67
C GLY A 347 32.61 13.49 23.10
N LEU A 348 33.90 13.25 23.34
CA LEU A 348 34.44 11.97 23.80
C LEU A 348 34.92 12.06 25.26
N PRO A 349 34.89 10.96 26.04
CA PRO A 349 34.38 9.64 25.68
C PRO A 349 32.86 9.61 25.47
N VAL A 350 32.36 8.65 24.68
CA VAL A 350 30.92 8.51 24.42
C VAL A 350 30.19 8.22 25.73
N ASN A 351 29.53 9.23 26.29
CA ASN A 351 28.82 9.14 27.57
C ASN A 351 27.52 9.94 27.50
N PHE A 352 26.48 9.30 26.96
CA PHE A 352 25.15 9.89 26.86
C PHE A 352 24.07 8.85 27.16
N GLN A 353 22.90 9.31 27.54
CA GLN A 353 21.70 8.48 27.70
C GLN A 353 20.69 8.86 26.62
N ALA A 354 20.42 7.94 25.69
CA ALA A 354 19.32 8.07 24.73
C ALA A 354 18.01 7.55 25.34
N MET A 355 16.91 8.25 25.09
CA MET A 355 15.63 8.06 25.75
C MET A 355 14.49 8.28 24.76
N LEU A 356 13.51 7.39 24.77
CA LEU A 356 12.29 7.50 23.99
C LEU A 356 11.16 7.98 24.91
N LEU A 357 10.61 9.15 24.63
CA LEU A 357 9.51 9.73 25.38
C LEU A 357 8.24 9.65 24.53
N GLN A 358 7.14 9.23 25.14
CA GLN A 358 5.80 9.32 24.58
C GLN A 358 5.05 10.43 25.33
N PRO A 359 4.96 11.65 24.75
CA PRO A 359 4.30 12.78 25.39
C PRO A 359 2.81 12.53 25.60
N ASN A 360 2.24 13.04 26.68
CA ASN A 360 0.79 13.10 26.83
C ASN A 360 0.21 14.27 26.02
N LYS A 361 -0.88 14.04 25.27
CA LYS A 361 -1.44 14.98 24.28
C LYS A 361 -1.71 16.39 24.82
N LYS A 362 -2.12 16.49 26.09
CA LYS A 362 -2.49 17.76 26.73
C LYS A 362 -1.30 18.49 27.36
N THR A 363 -0.16 17.82 27.54
CA THR A 363 0.96 18.33 28.35
C THR A 363 2.26 18.45 27.56
N MET A 364 2.23 18.35 26.23
CA MET A 364 3.42 18.48 25.37
C MET A 364 4.17 19.80 25.61
N LYS A 365 3.46 20.93 25.72
CA LYS A 365 4.07 22.23 26.00
C LYS A 365 4.80 22.24 27.34
N LYS A 366 4.15 21.77 28.41
CA LYS A 366 4.75 21.65 29.75
C LYS A 366 5.95 20.68 29.74
N LEU A 367 5.88 19.59 28.98
CA LEU A 367 7.02 18.67 28.80
C LEU A 367 8.21 19.37 28.16
N ARG A 368 7.99 20.22 27.15
CA ARG A 368 9.06 21.04 26.54
C ARG A 368 9.69 22.00 27.53
N GLU A 369 8.87 22.71 28.30
CA GLU A 369 9.35 23.65 29.33
C GLU A 369 10.22 22.94 30.37
N VAL A 370 9.75 21.79 30.89
CA VAL A 370 10.49 20.98 31.87
C VAL A 370 11.81 20.45 31.31
N LEU A 371 11.82 19.95 30.06
CA LEU A 371 13.05 19.47 29.42
C LEU A 371 14.02 20.62 29.14
N ASN A 372 13.52 21.80 28.75
CA ASN A 372 14.35 22.98 28.55
C ASN A 372 14.99 23.44 29.86
N ASP A 373 14.23 23.54 30.95
CA ASP A 373 14.79 23.90 32.26
C ASP A 373 15.84 22.91 32.75
N LEU A 374 15.65 21.63 32.45
CA LEU A 374 16.57 20.57 32.83
C LEU A 374 17.91 20.65 32.07
N TYR A 375 17.89 21.05 30.80
CA TYR A 375 19.02 20.92 29.88
C TYR A 375 19.55 22.23 29.28
N LYS A 376 18.94 23.39 29.52
CA LYS A 376 19.39 24.70 29.00
C LYS A 376 20.86 25.05 29.31
N HIS A 377 21.42 24.48 30.38
CA HIS A 377 22.83 24.67 30.73
C HIS A 377 23.79 24.13 29.65
N LEU A 378 23.34 23.18 28.82
CA LEU A 378 24.10 22.60 27.72
C LEU A 378 24.32 23.57 26.55
N ASP A 379 23.49 24.62 26.40
CA ASP A 379 23.65 25.62 25.34
C ASP A 379 24.97 26.38 25.45
N SER A 380 25.44 26.64 26.67
CA SER A 380 26.74 27.27 26.94
C SER A 380 27.91 26.44 26.40
N SER A 381 27.76 25.11 26.36
CA SER A 381 28.77 24.16 25.87
C SER A 381 28.63 23.92 24.36
N ALA A 382 27.39 23.91 23.84
CA ALA A 382 27.12 23.75 22.41
C ALA A 382 27.54 24.98 21.61
N ALA A 383 27.33 26.19 22.14
CA ALA A 383 27.72 27.44 21.48
C ALA A 383 29.24 27.53 21.21
N ALA A 384 30.10 27.03 22.12
CA ALA A 384 31.56 27.03 21.92
C ALA A 384 32.03 26.09 20.79
N ILE A 385 31.33 24.97 20.58
CA ILE A 385 31.62 24.00 19.51
C ILE A 385 31.02 24.49 18.18
N ILE A 386 29.82 25.09 18.22
CA ILE A 386 29.16 25.69 17.06
C ILE A 386 29.99 26.85 16.51
N ASP A 387 30.54 27.72 17.36
CA ASP A 387 31.41 28.83 16.92
C ASP A 387 32.67 28.32 16.17
N SER A 388 33.18 27.15 16.57
CA SER A 388 34.31 26.48 15.90
C SER A 388 33.94 25.78 14.58
N ALA A 389 32.65 25.43 14.39
CA ALA A 389 32.13 24.73 13.22
C ALA A 389 31.45 25.67 12.20
N MET A 390 31.06 26.88 12.62
CA MET A 390 30.45 27.91 11.77
C MET A 390 31.44 28.56 10.78
N ASP A 391 32.75 28.35 10.95
CA ASP A 391 33.79 28.71 9.97
C ASP A 391 33.86 27.74 8.76
N ILE A 392 32.97 26.74 8.68
CA ILE A 392 32.91 25.76 7.58
C ILE A 392 31.75 26.11 6.63
N PRO A 393 32.03 26.54 5.38
CA PRO A 393 30.98 26.85 4.40
C PRO A 393 30.12 25.63 4.05
N GLY A 394 28.81 25.70 4.27
CA GLY A 394 27.83 24.66 3.87
C GLY A 394 26.94 24.10 4.99
N LEU A 395 27.22 24.42 6.25
CA LEU A 395 26.47 23.91 7.40
C LEU A 395 25.22 24.78 7.69
N ASN A 396 24.05 24.39 7.17
CA ASN A 396 22.82 25.17 7.29
C ASN A 396 21.99 24.74 8.52
N LEU A 397 22.35 25.25 9.71
CA LEU A 397 21.74 24.88 11.00
C LEU A 397 20.39 25.58 11.30
N SER A 398 19.92 26.51 10.47
CA SER A 398 18.91 27.52 10.83
C SER A 398 17.45 27.16 10.56
N GLN A 399 17.11 25.93 10.15
CA GLN A 399 15.73 25.54 9.79
C GLN A 399 15.10 24.43 10.66
N GLN A 400 15.81 23.89 11.66
CA GLN A 400 15.28 22.85 12.57
C GLN A 400 14.92 23.43 13.94
N GLU A 401 13.91 22.84 14.60
CA GLU A 401 13.60 23.14 16.00
C GLU A 401 14.85 22.86 16.86
N TYR A 402 15.52 23.93 17.30
CA TYR A 402 16.70 23.83 18.13
C TYR A 402 16.30 23.55 19.58
N TYR A 403 16.96 22.56 20.19
CA TYR A 403 16.87 22.25 21.61
C TYR A 403 18.28 22.12 22.21
N PRO A 404 18.46 22.42 23.51
CA PRO A 404 19.75 22.28 24.21
C PRO A 404 20.26 20.83 24.31
N TYR A 405 19.43 19.87 23.91
CA TYR A 405 19.70 18.44 23.89
C TYR A 405 19.40 17.90 22.49
N VAL A 406 20.00 16.76 22.14
CA VAL A 406 19.68 16.05 20.89
C VAL A 406 18.20 15.67 20.89
N TYR A 407 17.50 16.02 19.81
CA TYR A 407 16.07 15.80 19.67
C TYR A 407 15.71 15.32 18.26
N TYR A 408 14.92 14.25 18.18
CA TYR A 408 14.28 13.80 16.96
C TYR A 408 12.81 13.47 17.24
N LYS A 409 11.92 14.07 16.45
CA LYS A 409 10.50 13.69 16.40
C LYS A 409 10.34 12.41 15.58
N ILE A 410 9.53 11.48 16.07
CA ILE A 410 9.12 10.27 15.35
C ILE A 410 7.60 10.28 15.25
N ASP A 411 7.08 10.31 14.02
CA ASP A 411 5.66 10.15 13.75
C ASP A 411 5.39 8.73 13.24
N CYS A 412 4.67 7.95 14.03
CA CYS A 412 4.25 6.60 13.67
C CYS A 412 2.90 6.57 12.95
N ASN A 413 2.33 7.72 12.54
CA ASN A 413 1.25 7.77 11.56
C ASN A 413 1.81 7.44 10.18
N LEU A 414 1.77 6.16 9.84
CA LEU A 414 2.27 5.66 8.55
C LEU A 414 1.24 5.76 7.43
N LEU A 415 -0.03 6.04 7.77
CA LEU A 415 -1.15 6.10 6.85
C LEU A 415 -1.94 7.38 7.10
N ASP A 416 -2.10 8.17 6.04
CA ASP A 416 -2.98 9.35 6.03
C ASP A 416 -4.42 8.90 5.77
N PHE A 417 -5.00 8.10 6.67
CA PHE A 417 -6.45 7.95 6.66
C PHE A 417 -7.04 9.25 7.19
N LYS A 418 -7.51 10.12 6.28
CA LYS A 418 -8.53 11.10 6.65
C LYS A 418 -9.73 10.30 7.16
N VAL A 419 -9.90 10.26 8.48
CA VAL A 419 -11.15 9.85 9.12
C VAL A 419 -12.18 10.93 8.85
#